data_AF-A0A6A7NA95-F1
#
_entry.id   AF-A0A6A7NA95-F1
#
_cell.length_a   1.000
_cell.length_b   1.000
_cell.length_c   1.000
_cell.angle_alpha   90.00
_cell.angle_beta   90.00
_cell.angle_gamma   90.00
#
_symmetry.space_group_name_H-M   'P 1'
#
loop_
_entity.id
_entity.type
_entity.pdbx_description
1 polymer ?
#
loop_
_entity_poly.entity_id
_entity_poly.type
_entity_poly.pdbx_seq_one_letter_code
_entity_poly.pdbx_strand_id
1 'polypeptide(L)'
;MSQPDAINPIQFRPDKLTPTLALLPLLMGAIGLAFATGAAEEVPVLQNPIAVLCLLVMAAALVLMPVPRLFKWNWDTRFFGVSGFCMASMALAGGVPWLCILLYSSAPLWLRVPLSMAYFALLTCWHYRFFAVYQRIFSDPELRAQIYQEQPDCFHYLQQGDRVVLEKRLKFRLGPPMPFVLACCVAVVVSMCFGPPLARYFGLPFPHLMIACMALPMDMFALGLAVRGWMVFYVYPARLYRETGKRVYVDMATKPPKLRRR
;
A
#
# COMPACT_ATOMS: atom_id res chain seq x y z
N MET A 1 9.23 -28.33 -17.36
CA MET A 1 8.86 -27.40 -16.27
C MET A 1 9.94 -26.34 -16.16
N SER A 2 9.71 -25.10 -16.57
CA SER A 2 10.62 -24.01 -16.21
C SER A 2 10.42 -23.73 -14.72
N GLN A 3 11.39 -24.13 -13.90
CA GLN A 3 11.39 -23.79 -12.48
C GLN A 3 11.37 -22.25 -12.36
N PRO A 4 10.46 -21.64 -11.58
CA PRO A 4 10.40 -20.19 -11.42
C PRO A 4 11.74 -19.58 -10.96
N ASP A 5 12.55 -20.35 -10.23
CA ASP A 5 13.90 -19.99 -9.82
C ASP A 5 14.89 -19.79 -11.00
N ALA A 6 14.63 -20.40 -12.16
CA ALA A 6 15.48 -20.25 -13.36
C ALA A 6 15.17 -18.97 -14.16
N ILE A 7 13.98 -18.41 -14.00
CA ILE A 7 13.51 -17.25 -14.77
C ILE A 7 13.58 -15.97 -13.95
N ASN A 8 13.27 -16.05 -12.65
CA ASN A 8 13.12 -14.88 -11.81
C ASN A 8 14.42 -14.55 -11.04
N PRO A 9 14.72 -13.26 -10.80
CA PRO A 9 15.85 -12.89 -9.95
C PRO A 9 15.60 -13.33 -8.50
N ILE A 10 16.50 -14.17 -7.96
CA ILE A 10 16.38 -14.79 -6.64
C ILE A 10 16.15 -13.78 -5.50
N GLN A 11 16.68 -12.56 -5.61
CA GLN A 11 16.51 -11.50 -4.60
C GLN A 11 15.04 -11.08 -4.37
N PHE A 12 14.17 -11.29 -5.35
CA PHE A 12 12.74 -10.96 -5.25
C PHE A 12 11.89 -12.12 -4.72
N ARG A 13 12.50 -13.27 -4.43
CA ARG A 13 11.79 -14.39 -3.82
C ARG A 13 11.26 -13.97 -2.43
N PRO A 14 10.03 -14.35 -2.03
CA PRO A 14 9.40 -13.82 -0.81
C PRO A 14 10.16 -14.11 0.49
N ASP A 15 10.87 -15.24 0.57
CA ASP A 15 11.75 -15.58 1.70
C ASP A 15 12.90 -14.58 1.92
N LYS A 16 13.32 -13.87 0.87
CA LYS A 16 14.36 -12.83 0.90
C LYS A 16 13.77 -11.42 0.91
N LEU A 17 12.75 -11.18 0.09
CA LEU A 17 12.16 -9.87 -0.09
C LEU A 17 11.30 -9.43 1.10
N THR A 18 10.43 -10.29 1.61
CA THR A 18 9.49 -9.93 2.68
C THR A 18 10.19 -9.50 3.96
N PRO A 19 11.26 -10.19 4.46
CA PRO A 19 11.98 -9.73 5.64
C PRO A 19 12.59 -8.33 5.48
N THR A 20 13.11 -8.01 4.29
CA THR A 20 13.64 -6.67 3.98
C THR A 20 12.51 -5.64 3.97
N LEU A 21 11.38 -5.95 3.35
CA LEU A 21 10.22 -5.05 3.33
C LEU A 21 9.54 -4.90 4.70
N ALA A 22 9.67 -5.89 5.60
CA ALA A 22 9.18 -5.79 6.97
C ALA A 22 9.90 -4.70 7.79
N LEU A 23 11.04 -4.19 7.33
CA LEU A 23 11.66 -2.99 7.90
C LEU A 23 10.78 -1.74 7.72
N LEU A 24 9.95 -1.67 6.67
CA LEU A 24 9.06 -0.53 6.43
C LEU A 24 8.03 -0.36 7.55
N PRO A 25 7.18 -1.36 7.88
CA PRO A 25 6.23 -1.22 8.99
C PRO A 25 6.91 -1.00 10.33
N LEU A 26 8.12 -1.55 10.54
CA LEU A 26 8.89 -1.29 11.74
C LEU A 26 9.28 0.20 11.84
N LEU A 27 9.84 0.78 10.77
CA LEU A 27 10.23 2.19 10.73
C LEU A 27 9.02 3.12 10.79
N MET A 28 7.97 2.83 10.02
CA MET A 28 6.74 3.65 10.01
C MET A 28 6.00 3.56 11.35
N GLY A 29 6.02 2.40 12.01
CA GLY A 29 5.51 2.24 13.37
C GLY A 29 6.31 3.04 14.39
N ALA A 30 7.65 3.03 14.31
CA ALA A 30 8.51 3.81 15.20
C ALA A 30 8.31 5.33 15.03
N ILE A 31 8.24 5.80 13.78
CA ILE A 31 7.91 7.21 13.48
C ILE A 31 6.51 7.54 14.00
N GLY A 32 5.52 6.69 13.69
CA GLY A 32 4.15 6.88 14.15
C GLY A 32 4.05 6.95 15.68
N LEU A 33 4.82 6.14 16.40
CA LEU A 33 4.90 6.17 17.86
C LEU A 33 5.42 7.51 18.39
N ALA A 34 6.46 8.06 17.76
CA ALA A 34 6.98 9.39 18.10
C ALA A 34 5.92 10.49 17.85
N PHE A 35 5.16 10.39 16.76
CA PHE A 35 4.05 11.31 16.48
C PHE A 35 2.90 11.17 17.48
N ALA A 36 2.53 9.94 17.84
CA ALA A 36 1.45 9.67 18.79
C ALA A 36 1.78 10.20 20.19
N THR A 37 3.03 10.04 20.64
CA THR A 37 3.50 10.53 21.95
C THR A 37 3.62 12.05 21.97
N GLY A 38 4.19 12.67 20.94
CA GLY A 38 4.27 14.13 20.85
C GLY A 38 2.93 14.84 20.65
N ALA A 39 1.86 14.13 20.27
CA ALA A 39 0.51 14.69 20.18
C ALA A 39 -0.22 14.71 21.54
N ALA A 40 0.22 13.90 22.50
CA ALA A 40 -0.42 13.73 23.80
C ALA A 40 0.64 13.37 24.86
N GLU A 41 1.51 14.33 25.18
CA GLU A 41 2.70 14.12 26.03
C GLU A 41 2.35 13.66 27.46
N GLU A 42 1.17 14.06 27.96
CA GLU A 42 0.69 13.70 29.29
C GLU A 42 0.08 12.30 29.36
N VAL A 43 -0.25 11.68 28.23
CA VAL A 43 -0.92 10.37 28.17
C VAL A 43 0.12 9.25 28.12
N PRO A 44 0.12 8.31 29.09
CA PRO A 44 1.02 7.17 29.05
C PRO A 44 0.92 6.37 27.75
N VAL A 45 2.04 5.89 27.22
CA VAL A 45 2.14 5.21 25.91
C VAL A 45 1.11 4.08 25.74
N LEU A 46 0.93 3.24 26.77
CA LEU A 46 0.01 2.11 26.72
C LEU A 46 -1.48 2.49 26.80
N GLN A 47 -1.79 3.73 27.19
CA GLN A 47 -3.15 4.28 27.20
C GLN A 47 -3.47 5.07 25.92
N ASN A 48 -2.47 5.42 25.13
CA ASN A 48 -2.63 6.10 23.86
C ASN A 48 -2.94 5.08 22.74
N PRO A 49 -4.18 5.01 22.20
CA PRO A 49 -4.58 4.00 21.23
C PRO A 49 -3.75 4.04 19.93
N ILE A 50 -3.28 5.22 19.52
CA ILE A 50 -2.44 5.36 18.32
C ILE A 50 -1.05 4.76 18.59
N ALA A 51 -0.47 5.05 19.77
CA ALA A 51 0.82 4.49 20.17
C ALA A 51 0.75 2.96 20.28
N VAL A 52 -0.31 2.42 20.87
CA VAL A 52 -0.55 0.96 20.94
C VAL A 52 -0.65 0.36 19.54
N LEU A 53 -1.39 0.98 18.62
CA LEU A 53 -1.44 0.54 17.22
C LEU A 53 -0.05 0.49 16.58
N CYS A 54 0.76 1.54 16.75
CA CYS A 54 2.12 1.59 16.23
C CYS A 54 3.00 0.47 16.82
N LEU A 55 2.92 0.21 18.13
CA LEU A 55 3.63 -0.89 18.78
C LEU A 55 3.20 -2.27 18.24
N LEU A 56 1.91 -2.47 18.00
CA LEU A 56 1.39 -3.70 17.42
C LEU A 56 1.89 -3.90 15.98
N VAL A 57 1.93 -2.84 15.17
CA VAL A 57 2.52 -2.90 13.82
C VAL A 57 4.00 -3.25 13.87
N MET A 58 4.77 -2.65 14.78
CA MET A 58 6.18 -2.97 14.99
C MET A 58 6.39 -4.42 15.42
N ALA A 59 5.60 -4.90 16.39
CA ALA A 59 5.66 -6.28 16.84
C ALA A 59 5.33 -7.27 15.72
N ALA A 60 4.27 -6.99 14.95
CA ALA A 60 3.90 -7.79 13.78
C ALA A 60 5.02 -7.81 12.73
N ALA A 61 5.69 -6.67 12.50
CA ALA A 61 6.84 -6.58 11.59
C ALA A 61 8.02 -7.45 12.06
N LEU A 62 8.35 -7.42 13.35
CA LEU A 62 9.41 -8.24 13.93
C LEU A 62 9.12 -9.74 13.81
N VAL A 63 7.87 -10.16 14.06
CA VAL A 63 7.44 -11.55 13.86
C VAL A 63 7.48 -11.94 12.38
N LEU A 64 7.14 -11.02 11.48
CA LEU A 64 7.13 -11.29 10.05
C LEU A 64 8.53 -11.43 9.43
N MET A 65 9.58 -10.90 10.04
CA MET A 65 10.96 -11.04 9.53
C MET A 65 11.47 -12.49 9.44
N PRO A 66 11.35 -13.35 10.48
CA PRO A 66 11.81 -14.74 10.40
C PRO A 66 10.84 -15.67 9.66
N VAL A 67 9.53 -15.39 9.68
CA VAL A 67 8.47 -16.28 9.16
C VAL A 67 8.73 -16.75 7.71
N PRO A 68 9.00 -15.89 6.72
CA PRO A 68 9.23 -16.30 5.34
C PRO A 68 10.37 -17.30 5.17
N ARG A 69 11.42 -17.19 6.00
CA ARG A 69 12.58 -18.09 5.97
C ARG A 69 12.29 -19.41 6.66
N LEU A 70 11.67 -19.37 7.84
CA LEU A 70 11.30 -20.56 8.61
C LEU A 70 10.34 -21.47 7.84
N PHE A 71 9.36 -20.87 7.16
CA PHE A 71 8.36 -21.59 6.37
C PHE A 71 8.75 -21.75 4.89
N LYS A 72 9.98 -21.39 4.51
CA LYS A 72 10.54 -21.57 3.16
C LYS A 72 9.62 -21.06 2.04
N TRP A 73 9.14 -19.82 2.16
CA TRP A 73 8.25 -19.21 1.17
C TRP A 73 8.88 -19.26 -0.23
N ASN A 74 8.05 -19.55 -1.23
CA ASN A 74 8.47 -19.76 -2.61
C ASN A 74 7.76 -18.76 -3.55
N TRP A 75 7.74 -19.05 -4.85
CA TRP A 75 7.15 -18.17 -5.86
C TRP A 75 5.61 -18.15 -5.90
N ASP A 76 4.93 -18.81 -4.96
CA ASP A 76 3.46 -18.77 -4.85
C ASP A 76 2.98 -17.33 -4.58
N THR A 77 2.02 -16.89 -5.39
CA THR A 77 1.44 -15.54 -5.32
C THR A 77 1.01 -15.13 -3.91
N ARG A 78 0.50 -16.07 -3.10
CA ARG A 78 0.03 -15.79 -1.73
C ARG A 78 1.11 -15.19 -0.83
N PHE A 79 2.38 -15.54 -1.05
CA PHE A 79 3.49 -15.01 -0.25
C PHE A 79 3.88 -13.58 -0.68
N PHE A 80 3.71 -13.24 -1.95
CA PHE A 80 3.96 -11.87 -2.46
C PHE A 80 2.95 -10.86 -1.95
N GLY A 81 1.72 -11.28 -1.68
CA GLY A 81 0.71 -10.41 -1.11
C GLY A 81 1.10 -9.83 0.25
N VAL A 82 1.88 -10.57 1.05
CA VAL A 82 2.40 -10.09 2.34
C VAL A 82 3.40 -8.95 2.15
N SER A 83 4.29 -9.06 1.16
CA SER A 83 5.17 -7.95 0.76
C SER A 83 4.39 -6.70 0.34
N GLY A 84 3.24 -6.87 -0.31
CA GLY A 84 2.31 -5.78 -0.63
C GLY A 84 1.78 -5.07 0.62
N PHE A 85 1.42 -5.82 1.66
CA PHE A 85 1.00 -5.25 2.95
C PHE A 85 2.13 -4.53 3.68
N CYS A 86 3.37 -5.03 3.61
CA CYS A 86 4.52 -4.29 4.15
C CYS A 86 4.67 -2.91 3.50
N MET A 87 4.46 -2.80 2.17
CA MET A 87 4.48 -1.49 1.50
C MET A 87 3.29 -0.60 1.92
N ALA A 88 2.13 -1.19 2.19
CA ALA A 88 0.95 -0.46 2.66
C ALA A 88 1.21 0.31 3.97
N SER A 89 2.15 -0.16 4.80
CA SER A 89 2.52 0.50 6.05
C SER A 89 3.11 1.91 5.86
N MET A 90 3.60 2.25 4.67
CA MET A 90 3.99 3.63 4.35
C MET A 90 2.82 4.62 4.55
N ALA A 91 1.58 4.16 4.43
CA ALA A 91 0.40 4.98 4.67
C ALA A 91 0.20 5.38 6.14
N LEU A 92 0.93 4.77 7.08
CA LEU A 92 0.96 5.24 8.46
C LEU A 92 1.58 6.63 8.59
N ALA A 93 2.41 7.05 7.63
CA ALA A 93 3.03 8.36 7.64
C ALA A 93 2.00 9.50 7.60
N GLY A 94 0.92 9.37 6.83
CA GLY A 94 -0.20 10.32 6.90
C GLY A 94 -1.33 9.85 7.83
N GLY A 95 -1.59 8.55 7.88
CA GLY A 95 -2.64 7.98 8.74
C GLY A 95 -2.48 8.34 10.22
N VAL A 96 -1.25 8.26 10.76
CA VAL A 96 -1.00 8.59 12.17
C VAL A 96 -1.23 10.09 12.46
N PRO A 97 -0.63 11.05 11.73
CA PRO A 97 -0.94 12.46 11.91
C PRO A 97 -2.44 12.80 11.80
N TRP A 98 -3.16 12.21 10.84
CA TRP A 98 -4.61 12.41 10.71
C TRP A 98 -5.39 11.86 11.91
N LEU A 99 -5.00 10.71 12.46
CA LEU A 99 -5.57 10.18 13.69
C LEU A 99 -5.25 11.09 14.90
N CYS A 100 -4.03 11.64 14.98
CA CYS A 100 -3.68 12.62 16.02
C CYS A 100 -4.53 13.89 15.91
N ILE A 101 -4.75 14.41 14.70
CA ILE A 101 -5.65 15.56 14.46
C ILE A 101 -7.07 15.23 14.89
N LEU A 102 -7.56 14.02 14.60
CA LEU A 102 -8.91 13.62 14.97
C LEU A 102 -9.11 13.49 16.48
N LEU A 103 -8.14 12.89 17.18
CA LEU A 103 -8.28 12.50 18.58
C LEU A 103 -7.75 13.55 19.57
N TYR A 104 -6.63 14.21 19.24
CA TYR A 104 -5.86 15.04 20.18
C TYR A 104 -5.87 16.54 19.84
N SER A 105 -6.38 16.94 18.67
CA SER A 105 -6.50 18.35 18.31
C SER A 105 -7.48 19.10 19.22
N SER A 106 -7.12 20.34 19.59
CA SER A 106 -8.00 21.31 20.24
C SER A 106 -8.99 21.98 19.28
N ALA A 107 -8.86 21.75 17.97
CA ALA A 107 -9.77 22.31 16.98
C ALA A 107 -11.21 21.81 17.19
N PRO A 108 -12.23 22.62 16.88
CA PRO A 108 -13.63 22.22 17.04
C PRO A 108 -13.98 20.91 16.32
N LEU A 109 -14.87 20.12 16.94
CA LEU A 109 -15.37 18.85 16.40
C LEU A 109 -15.90 18.96 14.97
N TRP A 110 -16.64 20.04 14.69
CA TRP A 110 -17.23 20.30 13.38
C TRP A 110 -16.19 20.54 12.29
N LEU A 111 -14.94 20.84 12.64
CA LEU A 111 -13.84 20.99 11.69
C LEU A 111 -13.04 19.70 11.56
N ARG A 112 -12.62 19.10 12.68
CA ARG A 112 -11.71 17.93 12.67
C ARG A 112 -12.35 16.68 12.06
N VAL A 113 -13.64 16.45 12.31
CA VAL A 113 -14.36 15.27 11.80
C VAL A 113 -14.53 15.35 10.28
N PRO A 114 -15.09 16.42 9.69
CA PRO A 114 -15.20 16.53 8.24
C PRO A 114 -13.87 16.51 7.51
N LEU A 115 -12.82 17.14 8.06
CA LEU A 115 -11.48 17.09 7.47
C LEU A 115 -10.93 15.65 7.41
N SER A 116 -11.07 14.91 8.52
CA SER A 116 -10.65 13.49 8.57
C SER A 116 -11.50 12.63 7.63
N MET A 117 -12.81 12.87 7.57
CA MET A 117 -13.70 12.18 6.62
C MET A 117 -13.30 12.46 5.17
N ALA A 118 -12.94 13.71 4.84
CA ALA A 118 -12.49 14.07 3.49
C ALA A 118 -11.19 13.33 3.13
N TYR A 119 -10.24 13.20 4.06
CA TYR A 119 -9.03 12.40 3.89
C TYR A 119 -9.38 10.93 3.58
N PHE A 120 -10.18 10.27 4.43
CA PHE A 120 -10.55 8.86 4.21
C PHE A 120 -11.40 8.64 2.97
N ALA A 121 -12.30 9.57 2.64
CA ALA A 121 -13.12 9.51 1.43
C ALA A 121 -12.24 9.63 0.18
N LEU A 122 -11.28 10.55 0.16
CA LEU A 122 -10.35 10.70 -0.95
C LEU A 122 -9.52 9.43 -1.17
N LEU A 123 -8.98 8.86 -0.09
CA LEU A 123 -8.28 7.58 -0.13
C LEU A 123 -9.19 6.47 -0.67
N THR A 124 -10.39 6.32 -0.11
CA THR A 124 -11.35 5.28 -0.55
C THR A 124 -11.71 5.40 -2.02
N CYS A 125 -12.04 6.61 -2.48
CA CYS A 125 -12.32 6.90 -3.89
C CYS A 125 -11.12 6.58 -4.79
N TRP A 126 -9.91 6.89 -4.34
CA TRP A 126 -8.68 6.56 -5.06
C TRP A 126 -8.49 5.05 -5.20
N HIS A 127 -8.65 4.30 -4.10
CA HIS A 127 -8.51 2.85 -4.06
C HIS A 127 -9.56 2.11 -4.88
N TYR A 128 -10.79 2.62 -4.90
CA TYR A 128 -11.85 2.05 -5.72
C TYR A 128 -11.48 1.99 -7.21
N ARG A 129 -10.67 2.94 -7.70
CA ARG A 129 -10.19 2.92 -9.09
C ARG A 129 -9.36 1.68 -9.41
N PHE A 130 -8.51 1.23 -8.47
CA PHE A 130 -7.74 0.00 -8.64
C PHE A 130 -8.67 -1.21 -8.72
N PHE A 131 -9.65 -1.29 -7.82
CA PHE A 131 -10.63 -2.37 -7.83
C PHE A 131 -11.37 -2.45 -9.17
N ALA A 132 -11.92 -1.32 -9.64
CA ALA A 132 -12.66 -1.24 -10.90
C ALA A 132 -11.80 -1.64 -12.12
N VAL A 133 -10.54 -1.19 -12.18
CA VAL A 133 -9.62 -1.52 -13.27
C VAL A 133 -9.31 -3.01 -13.29
N TYR A 134 -8.99 -3.59 -12.14
CA TYR A 134 -8.66 -5.00 -12.04
C TYR A 134 -9.86 -5.90 -12.29
N GLN A 135 -11.05 -5.49 -11.83
CA GLN A 135 -12.29 -6.19 -12.14
C GLN A 135 -12.53 -6.24 -13.65
N ARG A 136 -12.31 -5.12 -14.35
CA ARG A 136 -12.38 -5.06 -15.82
C ARG A 136 -11.36 -5.99 -16.48
N ILE A 137 -10.10 -5.99 -16.02
CA ILE A 137 -9.04 -6.85 -16.53
C ILE A 137 -9.42 -8.34 -16.40
N PHE A 138 -9.95 -8.74 -15.24
CA PHE A 138 -10.28 -10.14 -15.00
C PHE A 138 -11.54 -10.61 -15.73
N SER A 139 -12.50 -9.71 -15.95
CA SER A 139 -13.72 -9.99 -16.72
C SER A 139 -13.46 -10.11 -18.23
N ASP A 140 -12.38 -9.52 -18.75
CA ASP A 140 -11.99 -9.59 -20.16
C ASP A 140 -10.99 -10.76 -20.37
N PRO A 141 -11.37 -11.82 -21.10
CA PRO A 141 -10.50 -12.97 -21.32
C PRO A 141 -9.18 -12.63 -22.02
N GLU A 142 -9.16 -11.65 -22.94
CA GLU A 142 -7.95 -11.24 -23.67
C GLU A 142 -6.97 -10.48 -22.77
N LEU A 143 -7.48 -9.65 -21.86
CA LEU A 143 -6.65 -8.95 -20.86
C LEU A 143 -6.18 -9.91 -19.78
N ARG A 144 -7.06 -10.79 -19.30
CA ARG A 144 -6.72 -11.82 -18.31
C ARG A 144 -5.61 -12.74 -18.80
N ALA A 145 -5.68 -13.20 -20.05
CA ALA A 145 -4.67 -14.09 -20.64
C ALA A 145 -3.29 -13.43 -20.82
N GLN A 146 -3.20 -12.09 -20.85
CA GLN A 146 -1.91 -11.39 -20.84
C GLN A 146 -1.24 -11.41 -19.47
N ILE A 147 -2.03 -11.47 -18.40
CA ILE A 147 -1.54 -11.39 -17.02
C ILE A 147 -1.41 -12.77 -16.41
N TYR A 148 -2.37 -13.66 -16.66
CA TYR A 148 -2.38 -15.02 -16.14
C TYR A 148 -2.27 -15.99 -17.31
N GLN A 149 -1.09 -16.59 -17.48
CA GLN A 149 -0.88 -17.64 -18.47
C GLN A 149 -1.14 -19.01 -17.86
N GLU A 150 -2.06 -19.74 -18.46
CA GLU A 150 -2.33 -21.12 -18.08
C GLU A 150 -1.23 -22.06 -18.60
N GLN A 151 -0.78 -22.95 -17.73
CA GLN A 151 0.08 -24.09 -18.04
C GLN A 151 -0.65 -25.38 -17.64
N PRO A 152 -0.14 -26.58 -18.02
CA PRO A 152 -0.79 -27.85 -17.68
C PRO A 152 -1.13 -27.99 -16.19
N ASP A 153 -0.20 -27.62 -15.30
CA ASP A 153 -0.31 -27.87 -13.86
C ASP A 153 -0.54 -26.60 -13.00
N CYS A 154 -0.39 -25.40 -13.58
CA CYS A 154 -0.44 -24.15 -12.83
C CYS A 154 -0.79 -22.94 -13.71
N PHE A 155 -0.96 -21.78 -13.08
CA PHE A 155 -0.97 -20.49 -13.74
C PHE A 155 0.31 -19.71 -13.40
N HIS A 156 0.79 -18.92 -14.35
CA HIS A 156 1.83 -17.91 -14.12
C HIS A 156 1.20 -16.51 -14.17
N TYR A 157 1.36 -15.75 -13.09
CA TYR A 157 1.13 -14.31 -13.07
C TYR A 157 2.35 -13.61 -13.67
N LEU A 158 2.19 -13.04 -14.86
CA LEU A 158 3.21 -12.31 -15.60
C LEU A 158 3.23 -10.83 -15.19
N GLN A 159 4.24 -10.42 -14.42
CA GLN A 159 4.39 -9.02 -14.00
C GLN A 159 4.58 -8.06 -15.18
N GLN A 160 5.30 -8.50 -16.23
CA GLN A 160 5.45 -7.71 -17.47
C GLN A 160 4.13 -7.60 -18.23
N GLY A 161 3.31 -8.65 -18.18
CA GLY A 161 1.94 -8.65 -18.72
C GLY A 161 1.08 -7.59 -18.06
N ASP A 162 1.06 -7.59 -16.73
CA ASP A 162 0.33 -6.61 -15.94
C ASP A 162 0.79 -5.17 -16.24
N ARG A 163 2.11 -4.94 -16.31
CA ARG A 163 2.66 -3.64 -16.71
C ARG A 163 2.18 -3.19 -18.09
N VAL A 164 2.21 -4.07 -19.09
CA VAL A 164 1.76 -3.76 -20.46
C VAL A 164 0.27 -3.45 -20.50
N VAL A 165 -0.56 -4.23 -19.80
CA VAL A 165 -2.01 -4.01 -19.72
C VAL A 165 -2.30 -2.66 -19.06
N LEU A 166 -1.69 -2.37 -17.92
CA LEU A 166 -1.93 -1.11 -17.21
C LEU A 166 -1.41 0.11 -17.96
N GLU A 167 -0.13 0.12 -18.37
CA GLU A 167 0.51 1.30 -18.95
C GLU A 167 0.10 1.55 -20.41
N LYS A 168 0.07 0.50 -21.24
CA LYS A 168 -0.10 0.65 -22.69
C LYS A 168 -1.55 0.51 -23.14
N ARG A 169 -2.31 -0.41 -22.54
CA ARG A 169 -3.70 -0.68 -22.96
C ARG A 169 -4.69 0.20 -22.23
N LEU A 170 -4.66 0.20 -20.90
CA LEU A 170 -5.62 0.93 -20.07
C LEU A 170 -5.16 2.35 -19.72
N LYS A 171 -3.88 2.68 -19.95
CA LYS A 171 -3.25 3.96 -19.59
C LYS A 171 -3.52 4.34 -18.12
N PHE A 172 -3.55 3.33 -17.26
CA PHE A 172 -3.85 3.50 -15.85
C PHE A 172 -2.65 4.11 -15.12
N ARG A 173 -2.90 5.18 -14.37
CA ARG A 173 -1.88 5.85 -13.56
C ARG A 173 -1.86 5.24 -12.17
N LEU A 174 -0.73 4.65 -11.79
CA LEU A 174 -0.52 4.05 -10.46
C LEU A 174 -0.45 5.10 -9.35
N GLY A 175 0.13 6.27 -9.62
CA GLY A 175 0.27 7.36 -8.65
C GLY A 175 -0.79 8.45 -8.81
N PRO A 176 -0.98 9.28 -7.77
CA PRO A 176 -1.83 10.46 -7.84
C PRO A 176 -1.44 11.38 -9.01
N PRO A 177 -2.39 12.16 -9.56
CA PRO A 177 -2.07 13.10 -10.63
C PRO A 177 -1.03 14.12 -10.17
N MET A 178 -0.04 14.43 -11.00
CA MET A 178 1.00 15.41 -10.66
C MET A 178 0.47 16.78 -10.19
N PRO A 179 -0.59 17.37 -10.78
CA PRO A 179 -1.18 18.60 -10.27
C PRO A 179 -1.66 18.48 -8.81
N PHE A 180 -2.18 17.31 -8.41
CA PHE A 180 -2.60 17.06 -7.04
C PHE A 180 -1.41 17.00 -6.08
N VAL A 181 -0.33 16.33 -6.47
CA VAL A 181 0.93 16.31 -5.69
C VAL A 181 1.46 17.72 -5.51
N LEU A 182 1.50 18.51 -6.59
CA LEU A 182 1.95 19.90 -6.55
C LEU A 182 1.06 20.76 -5.63
N ALA A 183 -0.27 20.57 -5.68
CA ALA A 183 -1.19 21.27 -4.79
C ALA A 183 -0.91 20.95 -3.31
N CYS A 184 -0.61 19.69 -2.98
CA CYS A 184 -0.20 19.31 -1.62
C CYS A 184 1.12 19.99 -1.21
N CYS A 185 2.12 20.03 -2.10
CA CYS A 185 3.38 20.73 -1.84
C CYS A 185 3.17 22.23 -1.62
N VAL A 186 2.35 22.88 -2.45
CA VAL A 186 2.03 24.31 -2.29
C VAL A 186 1.29 24.56 -0.98
N ALA A 187 0.32 23.71 -0.62
CA ALA A 187 -0.40 23.81 0.65
C ALA A 187 0.55 23.73 1.85
N VAL A 188 1.55 22.82 1.80
CA VAL A 188 2.59 22.71 2.83
C VAL A 188 3.42 24.00 2.91
N VAL A 189 3.92 24.51 1.79
CA VAL A 189 4.72 25.74 1.75
C VAL A 189 3.93 26.93 2.30
N VAL A 190 2.65 27.07 1.91
CA VAL A 190 1.77 28.11 2.45
C VAL A 190 1.55 27.92 3.95
N SER A 191 1.31 26.68 4.42
CA SER A 191 1.10 26.40 5.84
C SER A 191 2.31 26.75 6.71
N MET A 192 3.54 26.67 6.18
CA MET A 192 4.76 27.03 6.89
C MET A 192 4.77 28.52 7.29
N CYS A 193 4.21 29.40 6.45
CA CYS A 193 4.06 30.83 6.77
C CYS A 193 3.13 31.07 7.97
N PHE A 194 2.29 30.10 8.32
CA PHE A 194 1.32 30.17 9.41
C PHE A 194 1.59 29.11 10.48
N GLY A 195 2.81 28.58 10.57
CA GLY A 195 3.13 27.46 11.45
C GLY A 195 2.74 27.66 12.92
N PRO A 196 3.22 28.71 13.62
CA PRO A 196 2.88 28.94 15.01
C PRO A 196 1.38 29.20 15.25
N PRO A 197 0.68 30.04 14.44
CA PRO A 197 -0.78 30.17 14.53
C PRO A 197 -1.54 28.86 14.36
N LEU A 198 -1.16 28.05 13.37
CA LEU A 198 -1.82 26.75 13.10
C LEU A 198 -1.57 25.77 14.24
N ALA A 199 -0.34 25.67 14.74
CA ALA A 199 -0.01 24.80 15.88
C ALA A 199 -0.82 25.18 17.13
N ARG A 200 -0.96 26.49 17.42
CA ARG A 200 -1.79 26.97 18.53
C ARG A 200 -3.27 26.67 18.33
N TYR A 201 -3.78 26.84 17.11
CA TYR A 201 -5.19 26.61 16.80
C TYR A 201 -5.57 25.12 16.92
N PHE A 202 -4.74 24.23 16.38
CA PHE A 202 -4.95 22.79 16.45
C PHE A 202 -4.49 22.18 17.78
N GLY A 203 -3.71 22.89 18.61
CA GLY A 203 -3.18 22.34 19.85
C GLY A 203 -2.22 21.18 19.63
N LEU A 204 -1.58 21.13 18.45
CA LEU A 204 -0.67 20.06 18.04
C LEU A 204 0.63 20.67 17.50
N PRO A 205 1.77 19.97 17.63
CA PRO A 205 3.01 20.40 16.99
C PRO A 205 2.80 20.58 15.47
N PHE A 206 3.32 21.68 14.93
CA PHE A 206 3.20 21.99 13.50
C PHE A 206 3.64 20.84 12.56
N PRO A 207 4.69 20.04 12.85
CA PRO A 207 5.07 18.90 12.02
C PRO A 207 3.93 17.90 11.77
N HIS A 208 3.01 17.69 12.73
CA HIS A 208 1.86 16.81 12.54
C HIS A 208 0.95 17.31 11.42
N LEU A 209 0.64 18.61 11.43
CA LEU A 209 -0.21 19.24 10.42
C LEU A 209 0.46 19.22 9.04
N MET A 210 1.77 19.50 9.02
CA MET A 210 2.56 19.50 7.79
C MET A 210 2.60 18.11 7.14
N ILE A 211 2.89 17.06 7.92
CA ILE A 211 2.96 15.69 7.41
C ILE A 211 1.59 15.17 7.02
N ALA A 212 0.51 15.49 7.76
CA ALA A 212 -0.84 15.11 7.39
C ALA A 212 -1.20 15.54 5.95
N CYS A 213 -0.76 16.73 5.54
CA CYS A 213 -0.93 17.22 4.17
C CYS A 213 0.07 16.59 3.19
N MET A 214 1.36 16.54 3.54
CA MET A 214 2.42 16.09 2.64
C MET A 214 2.37 14.58 2.35
N ALA A 215 1.94 13.78 3.31
CA ALA A 215 1.89 12.33 3.19
C ALA A 215 0.71 11.84 2.35
N LEU A 216 -0.29 12.68 2.08
CA LEU A 216 -1.51 12.28 1.35
C LEU A 216 -1.23 11.65 -0.02
N PRO A 217 -0.39 12.21 -0.91
CA PRO A 217 0.00 11.53 -2.14
C PRO A 217 0.72 10.20 -1.92
N MET A 218 1.51 10.09 -0.86
CA MET A 218 2.23 8.86 -0.51
C MET A 218 1.26 7.79 -0.01
N ASP A 219 0.29 8.14 0.82
CA ASP A 219 -0.75 7.24 1.30
C ASP A 219 -1.59 6.71 0.13
N MET A 220 -2.00 7.60 -0.79
CA MET A 220 -2.72 7.22 -2.02
C MET A 220 -1.91 6.22 -2.86
N PHE A 221 -0.60 6.44 -2.99
CA PHE A 221 0.26 5.53 -3.74
C PHE A 221 0.43 4.19 -3.01
N ALA A 222 0.78 4.22 -1.73
CA ALA A 222 1.07 3.03 -0.92
C ALA A 222 -0.16 2.11 -0.79
N LEU A 223 -1.31 2.68 -0.43
CA LEU A 223 -2.55 1.93 -0.32
C LEU A 223 -3.10 1.51 -1.69
N GLY A 224 -2.88 2.30 -2.75
CA GLY A 224 -3.18 1.90 -4.13
C GLY A 224 -2.39 0.65 -4.55
N LEU A 225 -1.09 0.61 -4.24
CA LEU A 225 -0.26 -0.58 -4.43
C LEU A 225 -0.72 -1.75 -3.54
N ALA A 226 -1.17 -1.49 -2.32
CA ALA A 226 -1.69 -2.52 -1.43
C ALA A 226 -2.97 -3.16 -1.99
N VAL A 227 -3.91 -2.35 -2.48
CA VAL A 227 -5.14 -2.85 -3.12
C VAL A 227 -4.81 -3.61 -4.40
N ARG A 228 -3.89 -3.10 -5.23
CA ARG A 228 -3.37 -3.86 -6.37
C ARG A 228 -2.81 -5.21 -5.95
N GLY A 229 -1.91 -5.22 -4.95
CA GLY A 229 -1.30 -6.44 -4.42
C GLY A 229 -2.36 -7.41 -3.89
N TRP A 230 -3.34 -6.91 -3.15
CA TRP A 230 -4.46 -7.71 -2.65
C TRP A 230 -5.22 -8.42 -3.79
N MET A 231 -5.56 -7.66 -4.83
CA MET A 231 -6.31 -8.17 -5.97
C MET A 231 -5.50 -9.20 -6.76
N VAL A 232 -4.24 -8.89 -7.06
CA VAL A 232 -3.34 -9.70 -7.89
C VAL A 232 -2.84 -10.96 -7.17
N PHE A 233 -2.56 -10.87 -5.87
CA PHE A 233 -1.90 -11.95 -5.14
C PHE A 233 -2.85 -12.81 -4.30
N TYR A 234 -4.06 -12.33 -3.99
CA TYR A 234 -5.05 -13.09 -3.22
C TYR A 234 -6.36 -13.28 -3.97
N VAL A 235 -7.04 -12.20 -4.38
CA VAL A 235 -8.42 -12.29 -4.88
C VAL A 235 -8.50 -13.10 -6.18
N TYR A 236 -7.73 -12.74 -7.21
CA TYR A 236 -7.79 -13.46 -8.49
C TYR A 236 -7.11 -14.82 -8.48
N PRO A 237 -5.97 -15.02 -7.81
CA PRO A 237 -5.41 -16.36 -7.64
C PRO A 237 -6.39 -17.30 -6.92
N ALA A 238 -7.09 -16.84 -5.88
CA ALA A 238 -8.09 -17.65 -5.21
C ALA A 238 -9.27 -17.99 -6.13
N ARG A 239 -9.70 -17.05 -6.97
CA ARG A 239 -10.75 -17.29 -7.97
C ARG A 239 -10.33 -18.30 -9.03
N LEU A 240 -9.13 -18.15 -9.61
CA LEU A 240 -8.58 -19.11 -10.58
C LEU A 240 -8.42 -20.49 -9.97
N TYR A 241 -7.95 -20.58 -8.72
CA TYR A 241 -7.84 -21.85 -8.01
C TYR A 241 -9.19 -22.53 -7.80
N ARG A 242 -10.25 -21.78 -7.44
CA ARG A 242 -11.60 -22.32 -7.32
C ARG A 242 -12.17 -22.81 -8.66
N GLU A 243 -11.86 -22.11 -9.75
CA GLU A 243 -12.35 -22.44 -11.09
C GLU A 243 -11.60 -23.63 -11.73
N THR A 244 -10.32 -23.84 -11.41
CA THR A 244 -9.45 -24.78 -12.16
C THR A 244 -8.69 -25.79 -11.30
N GLY A 245 -8.63 -25.60 -9.98
CA GLY A 245 -7.77 -26.35 -9.06
C GLY A 245 -6.28 -26.02 -9.16
N LYS A 246 -5.88 -25.11 -10.06
CA LYS A 246 -4.46 -24.79 -10.35
C LYS A 246 -3.95 -23.65 -9.47
N ARG A 247 -2.74 -23.78 -8.95
CA ARG A 247 -2.07 -22.71 -8.19
C ARG A 247 -1.47 -21.65 -9.11
N VAL A 248 -1.29 -20.43 -8.58
CA VAL A 248 -0.70 -19.31 -9.32
C VAL A 248 0.68 -18.96 -8.77
N TYR A 249 1.68 -18.95 -9.65
CA TYR A 249 3.06 -18.57 -9.35
C TYR A 249 3.43 -17.25 -10.03
N VAL A 250 4.30 -16.45 -9.39
CA VAL A 250 4.77 -15.18 -9.95
C VAL A 250 5.90 -15.42 -10.95
N ASP A 251 5.80 -14.76 -12.11
CA ASP A 251 6.83 -14.66 -13.14
C ASP A 251 7.09 -13.18 -13.43
N MET A 252 8.34 -12.76 -13.19
CA MET A 252 8.77 -11.37 -13.29
C MET A 252 9.47 -11.04 -14.62
N ALA A 253 9.94 -12.04 -15.35
CA ALA A 253 10.84 -11.84 -16.50
C ALA A 253 10.21 -12.19 -17.84
N THR A 254 9.28 -13.15 -17.89
CA THR A 254 8.67 -13.58 -19.14
C THR A 254 7.80 -12.47 -19.74
N LYS A 255 7.99 -12.21 -21.04
CA LYS A 255 7.19 -11.22 -21.77
C LYS A 255 5.80 -11.80 -22.10
N PRO A 256 4.73 -11.00 -22.01
CA PRO A 256 3.40 -11.45 -22.40
C PRO A 256 3.34 -11.73 -23.91
N PRO A 257 2.43 -12.61 -24.35
CA PRO A 257 2.23 -12.86 -25.76
C PRO A 257 1.79 -11.58 -26.47
N LYS A 258 2.29 -11.35 -27.69
CA LYS A 258 1.86 -10.20 -28.50
C LYS A 258 0.40 -10.40 -28.86
N LEU A 259 -0.48 -9.49 -28.42
CA LEU A 259 -1.85 -9.52 -28.96
C LEU A 259 -1.85 -8.99 -30.38
N ARG A 260 -2.72 -9.58 -31.20
CA ARG A 260 -3.07 -9.02 -32.50
C ARG A 260 -3.61 -7.61 -32.28
N ARG A 261 -3.07 -6.63 -33.00
CA ARG A 261 -3.64 -5.27 -33.02
C ARG A 261 -5.01 -5.40 -33.71
N ARG A 262 -6.08 -5.13 -32.97
CA ARG A 262 -7.37 -4.76 -33.56
C ARG A 262 -7.36 -3.26 -33.78
#